data_AF-A0A210QVU9-F1
#
_entry.id   AF-A0A210QVU9-F1
#
_cell.length_a   1.000
_cell.length_b   1.000
_cell.length_c   1.000
_cell.angle_alpha   90.00
_cell.angle_beta   90.00
_cell.angle_gamma   90.00
#
_symmetry.space_group_name_H-M   'P 1'
#
loop_
_entity.id
_entity.type
_entity.pdbx_description
1 polymer ?
#
loop_
_entity_poly.entity_id
_entity_poly.type
_entity_poly.pdbx_seq_one_letter_code
_entity_poly.pdbx_strand_id
1 'polypeptide(L)'
;MEEEEEEGSEGEIEPEYSGMEQPPLTGMLKNILSEYPYDSQILKELIQNAEDAGASEVKILFDDRDINQEACNEKKKPFNKYFKGPALFFHNNAIFSDPDWKGIKMLYSSVKELDPLKVGRFGLGFKSVFHITDYPMVVSGKKLLVINPYTTYSDKVCTSFLLKGLSRYKGMDMEAFSDAFDDIFGFGEETLSSGENKGTLFRFPLRQVGTELSGNLYDQEKIEVLFDSFTTEAPMTLLFLQNLEEMTLYRKNPGVEPIYRVKIEGKESENLLEKRKKFCQALQEYNRSSMSHDLTYSLHVNVSVETTGQYGLQENKSWFIVNTVLGDSHMSIQFRALSQDKDLSYSPYVGIAIPHEDIADFKGHVFCFLPLPLEERSLTGLPVHLNGFFALSQNRRHVKWPSADLKQTAISADKSLQWNQVLIKEALSQVYLTVVQDLITECSGANNPVDLVAMVYRSIPHLHTVDVKWCGILDLLLNSLLPTHFLYTENNGGRWIQPEDAVFECPDTGTYVWLYNVIMYII
;
A
#
# COMPACT_ATOMS: atom_id res chain seq x y z
N MET A 1 12.58 84.07 37.60
CA MET A 1 13.20 83.60 36.35
C MET A 1 14.30 82.67 36.82
N GLU A 2 14.18 81.36 36.74
CA GLU A 2 13.48 80.54 35.74
C GLU A 2 12.78 79.34 36.39
N GLU A 3 11.71 78.92 35.74
CA GLU A 3 10.89 77.74 36.01
C GLU A 3 11.68 76.48 35.62
N GLU A 4 11.76 75.49 36.51
CA GLU A 4 12.17 74.13 36.13
C GLU A 4 10.91 73.36 35.72
N GLU A 5 10.78 73.13 34.42
CA GLU A 5 9.79 72.25 33.80
C GLU A 5 10.09 70.79 34.18
N GLU A 6 9.18 70.16 34.93
CA GLU A 6 9.11 68.69 35.05
C GLU A 6 8.56 68.12 33.73
N GLU A 7 9.46 67.76 32.81
CA GLU A 7 9.13 66.90 31.66
C GLU A 7 8.88 65.46 32.15
N GLY A 8 7.61 65.07 32.19
CA GLY A 8 7.20 63.67 32.33
C GLY A 8 7.66 62.86 31.12
N SER A 9 8.60 61.94 31.32
CA SER A 9 8.97 60.97 30.29
C SER A 9 7.82 59.97 30.10
N GLU A 10 6.96 60.20 29.11
CA GLU A 10 6.11 59.14 28.54
C GLU A 10 7.03 58.10 27.89
N GLY A 11 7.49 57.13 28.68
CA GLY A 11 8.26 56.00 28.17
C GLY A 11 7.41 55.23 27.17
N GLU A 12 7.91 55.09 25.94
CA GLU A 12 7.27 54.29 24.90
C GLU A 12 6.99 52.88 25.44
N ILE A 13 5.72 52.51 25.53
CA ILE A 13 5.31 51.17 25.93
C ILE A 13 5.53 50.25 24.74
N GLU A 14 6.58 49.42 24.80
CA GLU A 14 6.81 48.42 23.76
C GLU A 14 5.68 47.37 23.75
N PRO A 15 5.25 46.94 22.55
CA PRO A 15 4.24 45.88 22.43
C PRO A 15 4.78 44.55 22.96
N GLU A 16 3.97 43.87 23.77
CA GLU A 16 4.26 42.52 24.24
C GLU A 16 3.93 41.51 23.14
N TYR A 17 4.97 40.81 22.66
CA TYR A 17 4.82 39.75 21.68
C TYR A 17 4.79 38.39 22.38
N SER A 18 3.71 37.64 22.18
CA SER A 18 3.61 36.23 22.59
C SER A 18 3.41 35.33 21.38
N GLY A 19 4.17 34.24 21.29
CA GLY A 19 3.99 33.20 20.27
C GLY A 19 2.90 32.19 20.63
N MET A 20 2.54 31.33 19.67
CA MET A 20 1.69 30.16 19.95
C MET A 20 2.50 29.09 20.70
N GLU A 21 1.90 28.46 21.70
CA GLU A 21 2.49 27.32 22.39
C GLU A 21 2.43 26.06 21.50
N GLN A 22 3.56 25.35 21.36
CA GLN A 22 3.57 24.08 20.65
C GLN A 22 3.12 22.94 21.58
N PRO A 23 2.24 22.03 21.11
CA PRO A 23 1.87 20.86 21.89
C PRO A 23 3.08 19.94 22.09
N PRO A 24 3.10 19.13 23.17
CA PRO A 24 4.15 18.13 23.37
C PRO A 24 4.08 17.05 22.27
N LEU A 25 5.21 16.33 22.08
CA LEU A 25 5.32 15.24 21.11
C LEU A 25 4.23 14.17 21.30
N THR A 26 3.92 13.84 22.55
CA THR A 26 2.85 12.90 22.91
C THR A 26 1.48 13.38 22.39
N GLY A 27 1.18 14.67 22.51
CA GLY A 27 -0.02 15.30 21.96
C GLY A 27 -0.06 15.26 20.43
N MET A 28 1.07 15.55 19.77
CA MET A 28 1.19 15.45 18.32
C MET A 28 0.94 14.03 17.81
N LEU A 29 1.57 13.03 18.44
CA LEU A 29 1.37 11.61 18.09
C LEU A 29 -0.07 11.18 18.35
N LYS A 30 -0.69 11.61 19.45
CA LYS A 30 -2.09 11.31 19.75
C LYS A 30 -3.06 11.86 18.71
N ASN A 31 -2.79 13.06 18.19
CA ASN A 31 -3.57 13.61 17.07
C ASN A 31 -3.42 12.74 15.82
N ILE A 32 -2.20 12.30 15.50
CA ILE A 32 -1.98 11.37 14.39
C ILE A 32 -2.77 10.08 14.61
N LEU A 33 -2.71 9.46 15.79
CA LEU A 33 -3.47 8.23 16.09
C LEU A 33 -4.99 8.42 15.98
N SER A 34 -5.51 9.62 16.27
CA SER A 34 -6.94 9.91 16.11
C SER A 34 -7.40 9.98 14.65
N GLU A 35 -6.50 10.31 13.72
CA GLU A 35 -6.78 10.33 12.28
C GLU A 35 -6.74 8.92 11.65
N TYR A 36 -6.11 7.95 12.32
CA TYR A 36 -5.92 6.56 11.85
C TYR A 36 -6.48 5.54 12.85
N PRO A 37 -7.79 5.53 13.17
CA PRO A 37 -8.33 4.79 14.31
C PRO A 37 -8.35 3.26 14.18
N TYR A 38 -7.92 2.69 13.04
CA TYR A 38 -8.05 1.27 12.74
C TYR A 38 -6.71 0.55 12.73
N ASP A 39 -6.59 -0.49 13.55
CA ASP A 39 -5.37 -1.27 13.71
C ASP A 39 -4.96 -2.04 12.44
N SER A 40 -5.91 -2.40 11.57
CA SER A 40 -5.65 -3.09 10.30
C SER A 40 -4.78 -2.29 9.32
N GLN A 41 -4.74 -0.95 9.46
CA GLN A 41 -3.89 -0.10 8.62
C GLN A 41 -2.40 -0.23 8.97
N ILE A 42 -2.07 -0.66 10.20
CA ILE A 42 -0.69 -0.66 10.71
C ILE A 42 0.20 -1.59 9.87
N LEU A 43 -0.28 -2.82 9.60
CA LEU A 43 0.46 -3.76 8.77
C LEU A 43 0.58 -3.27 7.33
N LYS A 44 -0.45 -2.63 6.78
CA LYS A 44 -0.39 -2.02 5.44
C LYS A 44 0.71 -0.98 5.35
N GLU A 45 0.82 -0.07 6.32
CA GLU A 45 1.88 0.95 6.31
C GLU A 45 3.29 0.33 6.44
N LEU A 46 3.43 -0.77 7.20
CA LEU A 46 4.70 -1.50 7.29
C LEU A 46 5.03 -2.26 5.99
N ILE A 47 4.04 -2.85 5.32
CA ILE A 47 4.18 -3.49 4.01
C ILE A 47 4.57 -2.46 2.95
N GLN A 48 3.95 -1.28 2.94
CA GLN A 48 4.36 -0.17 2.05
C GLN A 48 5.80 0.24 2.30
N ASN A 49 6.23 0.33 3.57
CA ASN A 49 7.63 0.66 3.88
C ASN A 49 8.61 -0.41 3.39
N ALA A 50 8.23 -1.70 3.44
CA ALA A 50 9.02 -2.80 2.92
C ALA A 50 9.09 -2.78 1.38
N GLU A 51 7.95 -2.61 0.71
CA GLU A 51 7.85 -2.44 -0.74
C GLU A 51 8.72 -1.27 -1.22
N ASP A 52 8.57 -0.12 -0.57
CA ASP A 52 9.37 1.07 -0.86
C ASP A 52 10.87 0.81 -0.69
N ALA A 53 11.27 0.00 0.29
CA ALA A 53 12.67 -0.36 0.50
C ALA A 53 13.19 -1.37 -0.55
N GLY A 54 12.32 -1.89 -1.42
CA GLY A 54 12.65 -2.92 -2.41
C GLY A 54 12.75 -4.31 -1.80
N ALA A 55 12.05 -4.58 -0.70
CA ALA A 55 11.99 -5.91 -0.11
C ALA A 55 11.21 -6.87 -1.03
N SER A 56 11.64 -8.12 -1.08
CA SER A 56 10.92 -9.20 -1.77
C SER A 56 10.11 -10.09 -0.82
N GLU A 57 10.41 -10.03 0.48
CA GLU A 57 9.80 -10.88 1.50
C GLU A 57 9.49 -10.07 2.77
N VAL A 58 8.31 -10.31 3.35
CA VAL A 58 7.91 -9.82 4.67
C VAL A 58 7.59 -11.00 5.60
N LYS A 59 8.02 -10.91 6.86
CA LYS A 59 7.67 -11.86 7.93
C LYS A 59 7.09 -11.12 9.11
N ILE A 60 5.94 -11.57 9.59
CA ILE A 60 5.28 -10.98 10.75
C ILE A 60 5.21 -12.08 11.82
N LEU A 61 5.69 -11.79 13.02
CA LEU A 61 5.72 -12.76 14.11
C LEU A 61 5.07 -12.19 15.35
N PHE A 62 4.17 -12.96 15.95
CA PHE A 62 3.72 -12.69 17.32
C PHE A 62 4.52 -13.56 18.31
N ASP A 63 5.22 -12.90 19.22
CA ASP A 63 5.88 -13.50 20.38
C ASP A 63 5.03 -13.19 21.62
N ASP A 64 4.31 -14.20 22.11
CA ASP A 64 3.37 -14.10 23.25
C ASP A 64 4.07 -14.22 24.61
N ARG A 65 5.38 -14.53 24.62
CA ARG A 65 6.14 -14.77 25.83
C ARG A 65 6.23 -13.52 26.68
N ASP A 66 5.91 -13.68 27.95
CA ASP A 66 6.05 -12.63 28.93
C ASP A 66 7.49 -12.58 29.51
N ILE A 67 8.41 -12.04 28.72
CA ILE A 67 9.85 -12.03 29.03
C ILE A 67 10.29 -10.79 29.83
N ASN A 68 11.42 -10.90 30.54
CA ASN A 68 12.09 -9.79 31.22
C ASN A 68 11.21 -9.03 32.24
N GLN A 69 10.24 -9.73 32.86
CA GLN A 69 9.33 -9.16 33.85
C GLN A 69 10.01 -8.78 35.17
N GLU A 70 11.08 -9.48 35.55
CA GLU A 70 11.82 -9.14 36.75
C GLU A 70 12.43 -7.75 36.65
N ALA A 71 12.32 -6.98 37.73
CA ALA A 71 12.84 -5.63 37.80
C ALA A 71 14.38 -5.64 37.83
N CYS A 72 15.03 -5.76 36.66
CA CYS A 72 16.39 -5.29 36.53
C CYS A 72 16.41 -3.84 37.03
N ASN A 73 17.44 -3.48 37.81
CA ASN A 73 17.55 -2.16 38.39
C ASN A 73 17.57 -1.10 37.27
N GLU A 74 16.40 -0.52 36.96
CA GLU A 74 16.19 0.36 35.79
C GLU A 74 17.08 1.61 35.87
N LYS A 75 17.54 1.96 37.08
CA LYS A 75 18.56 3.02 37.27
C LYS A 75 19.92 2.63 36.69
N LYS A 76 20.32 1.36 36.76
CA LYS A 76 21.58 0.85 36.20
C LYS A 76 21.43 0.44 34.73
N LYS A 77 20.28 -0.14 34.36
CA LYS A 77 20.00 -0.68 33.01
C LYS A 77 18.73 -0.07 32.41
N PRO A 78 18.73 1.24 32.07
CA PRO A 78 17.54 1.96 31.64
C PRO A 78 16.96 1.50 30.29
N PHE A 79 17.72 0.76 29.47
CA PHE A 79 17.22 0.22 28.21
C PHE A 79 16.43 -1.08 28.37
N ASN A 80 16.50 -1.74 29.54
CA ASN A 80 15.85 -3.04 29.73
C ASN A 80 14.33 -2.99 29.57
N LYS A 81 13.70 -1.86 29.95
CA LYS A 81 12.25 -1.66 29.82
C LYS A 81 11.73 -1.83 28.39
N TYR A 82 12.58 -1.68 27.36
CA TYR A 82 12.20 -1.83 25.96
C TYR A 82 12.12 -3.30 25.52
N PHE A 83 12.72 -4.22 26.28
CA PHE A 83 12.82 -5.65 25.94
C PHE A 83 11.81 -6.52 26.70
N LYS A 84 10.88 -5.91 27.43
CA LYS A 84 9.91 -6.61 28.27
C LYS A 84 8.66 -7.04 27.49
N GLY A 85 8.08 -8.15 27.93
CA GLY A 85 6.75 -8.59 27.57
C GLY A 85 6.56 -9.10 26.13
N PRO A 86 5.30 -9.44 25.79
CA PRO A 86 4.94 -9.90 24.46
C PRO A 86 5.17 -8.80 23.42
N ALA A 87 5.48 -9.20 22.20
CA ALA A 87 5.79 -8.26 21.12
C ALA A 87 5.32 -8.75 19.75
N LEU A 88 4.94 -7.80 18.91
CA LEU A 88 4.79 -8.02 17.48
C LEU A 88 6.11 -7.68 16.78
N PHE A 89 6.58 -8.59 15.94
CA PHE A 89 7.73 -8.41 15.09
C PHE A 89 7.30 -8.25 13.64
N PHE A 90 8.00 -7.37 12.94
CA PHE A 90 7.86 -7.20 11.50
C PHE A 90 9.26 -7.20 10.88
N HIS A 91 9.52 -8.12 9.97
CA HIS A 91 10.79 -8.27 9.28
C HIS A 91 10.60 -8.09 7.78
N ASN A 92 11.54 -7.44 7.13
CA ASN A 92 11.70 -7.48 5.67
C ASN A 92 13.18 -7.61 5.31
N ASN A 93 13.45 -8.19 4.13
CA ASN A 93 14.80 -8.47 3.68
C ASN A 93 15.56 -7.27 3.08
N ALA A 94 14.97 -6.07 3.08
CA ALA A 94 15.66 -4.84 2.68
C ALA A 94 16.37 -4.15 3.85
N ILE A 95 17.44 -3.40 3.57
CA ILE A 95 18.25 -2.68 4.57
C ILE A 95 17.97 -1.18 4.45
N PHE A 96 17.83 -0.50 5.60
CA PHE A 96 17.62 0.94 5.66
C PHE A 96 18.80 1.72 5.07
N SER A 97 18.49 2.60 4.13
CA SER A 97 19.40 3.63 3.65
C SER A 97 19.49 4.81 4.62
N ASP A 98 20.47 5.70 4.43
CA ASP A 98 20.58 6.93 5.24
C ASP A 98 19.34 7.83 5.14
N PRO A 99 18.71 8.01 3.96
CA PRO A 99 17.39 8.62 3.84
C PRO A 99 16.30 7.95 4.69
N ASP A 100 16.25 6.61 4.77
CA ASP A 100 15.25 5.91 5.58
C ASP A 100 15.45 6.17 7.07
N TRP A 101 16.71 6.15 7.53
CA TRP A 101 17.06 6.54 8.90
C TRP A 101 16.67 7.97 9.23
N LYS A 102 16.80 8.90 8.28
CA LYS A 102 16.32 10.27 8.45
C LYS A 102 14.78 10.32 8.48
N GLY A 103 14.14 9.60 7.55
CA GLY A 103 12.70 9.52 7.36
C GLY A 103 11.94 9.03 8.59
N ILE A 104 12.35 7.90 9.17
CA ILE A 104 11.66 7.29 10.31
C ILE A 104 11.58 8.22 11.54
N LYS A 105 12.54 9.14 11.68
CA LYS A 105 12.62 10.12 12.76
C LYS A 105 11.74 11.35 12.54
N MET A 106 11.26 11.61 11.33
CA MET A 106 10.38 12.74 11.04
C MET A 106 8.94 12.47 11.51
N LEU A 107 8.22 13.51 11.88
CA LEU A 107 6.83 13.42 12.39
C LEU A 107 5.81 13.58 11.27
N TYR A 108 5.87 14.68 10.51
CA TYR A 108 4.86 15.05 9.51
C TYR A 108 5.39 15.11 8.07
N SER A 109 6.71 14.96 7.88
CA SER A 109 7.36 15.10 6.57
C SER A 109 7.93 13.76 6.11
N SER A 110 7.77 13.43 4.83
CA SER A 110 8.42 12.28 4.22
C SER A 110 9.62 12.74 3.40
N VAL A 111 10.73 11.98 3.44
CA VAL A 111 11.80 12.16 2.43
C VAL A 111 11.32 11.67 1.05
N LYS A 112 10.21 10.91 1.01
CA LYS A 112 9.66 10.22 -0.17
C LYS A 112 8.58 11.02 -0.89
N GLU A 113 8.32 12.27 -0.48
CA GLU A 113 7.21 13.08 -0.99
C GLU A 113 7.24 13.29 -2.52
N LEU A 114 8.44 13.36 -3.10
CA LEU A 114 8.67 13.60 -4.53
C LEU A 114 8.91 12.34 -5.36
N ASP A 115 8.93 11.16 -4.76
CA ASP A 115 9.17 9.90 -5.48
C ASP A 115 7.85 9.18 -5.77
N PRO A 116 7.35 9.20 -7.02
CA PRO A 116 6.07 8.59 -7.38
C PRO A 116 6.11 7.05 -7.36
N LEU A 117 7.29 6.43 -7.24
CA LEU A 117 7.45 5.00 -7.02
C LEU A 117 7.25 4.60 -5.56
N LYS A 118 7.25 5.56 -4.64
CA LYS A 118 7.10 5.29 -3.21
C LYS A 118 5.64 5.43 -2.82
N VAL A 119 5.11 4.37 -2.23
CA VAL A 119 3.74 4.32 -1.75
C VAL A 119 3.57 5.24 -0.53
N GLY A 120 4.58 5.32 0.35
CA GLY A 120 4.55 6.07 1.62
C GLY A 120 4.89 7.57 1.52
N ARG A 121 4.08 8.39 0.83
CA ARG A 121 4.42 9.81 0.54
C ARG A 121 4.34 10.79 1.70
N PHE A 122 3.53 10.56 2.73
CA PHE A 122 3.29 11.57 3.78
C PHE A 122 4.08 11.35 5.09
N GLY A 123 4.84 10.26 5.21
CA GLY A 123 5.70 10.01 6.38
C GLY A 123 4.95 9.71 7.70
N LEU A 124 3.61 9.76 7.69
CA LEU A 124 2.75 9.47 8.84
C LEU A 124 2.55 7.97 9.09
N GLY A 125 2.72 7.14 8.06
CA GLY A 125 2.37 5.73 8.08
C GLY A 125 3.00 4.94 9.22
N PHE A 126 4.31 5.12 9.41
CA PHE A 126 5.03 4.45 10.49
C PHE A 126 4.53 4.85 11.89
N LYS A 127 3.96 6.05 12.08
CA LYS A 127 3.49 6.49 13.41
C LYS A 127 2.25 5.72 13.88
N SER A 128 1.52 5.06 12.98
CA SER A 128 0.41 4.17 13.34
C SER A 128 0.83 3.03 14.28
N VAL A 129 2.11 2.62 14.30
CA VAL A 129 2.59 1.58 15.23
C VAL A 129 2.39 1.97 16.70
N PHE A 130 2.23 3.27 17.01
CA PHE A 130 1.95 3.72 18.37
C PHE A 130 0.55 3.31 18.88
N HIS A 131 -0.35 2.80 18.01
CA HIS A 131 -1.57 2.11 18.45
C HIS A 131 -1.25 0.84 19.25
N ILE A 132 -0.16 0.14 18.89
CA ILE A 132 0.23 -1.16 19.47
C ILE A 132 1.28 -0.99 20.57
N THR A 133 2.27 -0.10 20.35
CA THR A 133 3.45 0.01 21.22
C THR A 133 3.74 1.45 21.63
N ASP A 134 4.42 1.62 22.75
CA ASP A 134 4.98 2.89 23.20
C ASP A 134 6.44 3.09 22.76
N TYR A 135 7.13 1.98 22.46
CA TYR A 135 8.58 1.94 22.26
C TYR A 135 8.96 1.11 21.03
N PRO A 136 8.65 1.58 19.81
CA PRO A 136 9.03 0.85 18.62
C PRO A 136 10.56 0.81 18.51
N MET A 137 11.08 -0.38 18.19
CA MET A 137 12.50 -0.62 17.97
C MET A 137 12.74 -1.09 16.54
N VAL A 138 13.87 -0.70 15.97
CA VAL A 138 14.26 -1.06 14.60
C VAL A 138 15.72 -1.49 14.58
N VAL A 139 16.00 -2.67 14.06
CA VAL A 139 17.35 -3.15 13.78
C VAL A 139 17.51 -3.28 12.27
N SER A 140 18.45 -2.55 11.68
CA SER A 140 18.72 -2.65 10.24
C SER A 140 20.19 -2.35 9.94
N GLY A 141 20.81 -3.21 9.13
CA GLY A 141 22.26 -3.18 8.91
C GLY A 141 23.00 -3.17 10.25
N LYS A 142 23.78 -2.11 10.52
CA LYS A 142 24.66 -2.03 11.69
C LYS A 142 24.05 -1.34 12.91
N LYS A 143 22.80 -0.87 12.80
CA LYS A 143 22.18 0.05 13.77
C LYS A 143 20.95 -0.56 14.42
N LEU A 144 20.82 -0.34 15.72
CA LEU A 144 19.59 -0.46 16.50
C LEU A 144 19.09 0.95 16.81
N LEU A 145 17.82 1.23 16.55
CA LEU A 145 17.13 2.46 16.92
C LEU A 145 16.02 2.13 17.92
N VAL A 146 15.97 2.90 19.02
CA VAL A 146 14.86 2.89 19.99
C VAL A 146 14.19 4.25 19.96
N ILE A 147 12.86 4.27 19.81
CA ILE A 147 12.07 5.50 19.86
C ILE A 147 11.31 5.55 21.18
N ASN A 148 11.56 6.59 21.98
CA ASN A 148 10.90 6.86 23.25
C ASN A 148 10.27 8.25 23.21
N PRO A 149 8.95 8.36 22.98
CA PRO A 149 8.27 9.66 22.84
C PRO A 149 8.03 10.39 24.17
N TYR A 150 8.28 9.76 25.33
CA TYR A 150 8.03 10.33 26.65
C TYR A 150 9.20 11.13 27.23
N THR A 151 10.33 11.18 26.53
CA THR A 151 11.46 11.99 26.97
C THR A 151 11.14 13.48 26.86
N THR A 152 11.50 14.24 27.88
CA THR A 152 11.42 15.70 27.87
C THR A 152 12.52 16.35 27.02
N TYR A 153 13.54 15.58 26.63
CA TYR A 153 14.66 16.02 25.81
C TYR A 153 14.47 15.56 24.36
N SER A 154 14.22 16.49 23.45
CA SER A 154 13.92 16.21 22.03
C SER A 154 15.03 15.44 21.31
N ASP A 155 16.29 15.65 21.68
CA ASP A 155 17.46 14.96 21.15
C ASP A 155 17.59 13.50 21.63
N LYS A 156 16.80 13.09 22.64
CA LYS A 156 16.80 11.73 23.19
C LYS A 156 15.60 10.88 22.76
N VAL A 157 14.68 11.44 21.96
CA VAL A 157 13.49 10.71 21.48
C VAL A 157 13.91 9.49 20.67
N CYS A 158 14.94 9.65 19.84
CA CYS A 158 15.46 8.61 18.96
C CYS A 158 16.89 8.25 19.38
N THR A 159 17.07 7.15 20.08
CA THR A 159 18.40 6.69 20.53
C THR A 159 18.93 5.60 19.62
N SER A 160 20.07 5.85 18.97
CA SER A 160 20.72 4.90 18.05
C SER A 160 21.94 4.23 18.69
N PHE A 161 22.09 2.92 18.47
CA PHE A 161 23.20 2.10 18.92
C PHE A 161 23.85 1.37 17.75
N LEU A 162 25.15 1.14 17.83
CA LEU A 162 25.82 0.19 16.95
C LEU A 162 25.64 -1.22 17.50
N LEU A 163 25.27 -2.18 16.64
CA LEU A 163 25.21 -3.60 17.01
C LEU A 163 26.58 -4.11 17.44
N LYS A 164 27.64 -3.71 16.70
CA LYS A 164 29.00 -4.06 17.06
C LYS A 164 29.39 -3.39 18.38
N GLY A 165 29.60 -4.22 19.41
CA GLY A 165 29.95 -3.73 20.74
C GLY A 165 28.76 -3.20 21.53
N LEU A 166 27.55 -3.68 21.25
CA LEU A 166 26.33 -3.34 22.00
C LEU A 166 26.48 -3.53 23.51
N SER A 167 27.26 -4.53 23.93
CA SER A 167 27.61 -4.80 25.34
C SER A 167 28.40 -3.68 26.04
N ARG A 168 29.02 -2.76 25.28
CA ARG A 168 29.80 -1.63 25.83
C ARG A 168 28.92 -0.49 26.33
N TYR A 169 27.65 -0.44 25.93
CA TYR A 169 26.73 0.58 26.41
C TYR A 169 26.30 0.23 27.85
N LYS A 170 26.78 1.01 28.83
CA LYS A 170 26.60 0.73 30.28
C LYS A 170 25.17 0.41 30.70
N GLY A 171 24.17 1.03 30.05
CA GLY A 171 22.75 0.84 30.33
C GLY A 171 22.08 -0.34 29.62
N MET A 172 22.78 -1.02 28.72
CA MET A 172 22.26 -2.16 27.96
C MET A 172 22.41 -3.43 28.78
N ASP A 173 21.35 -4.23 28.84
CA ASP A 173 21.38 -5.58 29.39
C ASP A 173 21.40 -6.56 28.23
N MET A 174 22.50 -7.30 28.08
CA MET A 174 22.67 -8.19 26.93
C MET A 174 21.88 -9.48 27.06
N GLU A 175 21.61 -9.94 28.28
CA GLU A 175 20.80 -11.14 28.51
C GLU A 175 19.35 -10.85 28.11
N ALA A 176 18.78 -9.77 28.63
CA ALA A 176 17.44 -9.35 28.25
C ALA A 176 17.29 -8.97 26.77
N PHE A 177 18.33 -8.37 26.17
CA PHE A 177 18.35 -8.10 24.73
C PHE A 177 18.33 -9.40 23.93
N SER A 178 19.17 -10.38 24.30
CA SER A 178 19.18 -11.68 23.64
C SER A 178 17.83 -12.38 23.81
N ASP A 179 17.27 -12.49 25.01
CA ASP A 179 15.96 -13.13 25.24
C ASP A 179 14.84 -12.56 24.37
N ALA A 180 14.91 -11.25 24.11
CA ALA A 180 13.95 -10.53 23.29
C ALA A 180 14.13 -10.73 21.78
N PHE A 181 15.33 -11.01 21.28
CA PHE A 181 15.59 -11.05 19.84
C PHE A 181 16.12 -12.39 19.32
N ASP A 182 16.53 -13.30 20.20
CA ASP A 182 17.16 -14.57 19.83
C ASP A 182 16.17 -15.51 19.14
N ASP A 183 16.67 -16.23 18.14
CA ASP A 183 15.93 -17.08 17.22
C ASP A 183 14.81 -16.37 16.43
N ILE A 184 14.84 -15.04 16.34
CA ILE A 184 13.87 -14.28 15.53
C ILE A 184 14.44 -14.07 14.13
N PHE A 185 14.02 -14.91 13.18
CA PHE A 185 14.40 -14.82 11.76
C PHE A 185 15.91 -14.79 11.50
N GLY A 186 16.68 -15.57 12.26
CA GLY A 186 18.14 -15.64 12.14
C GLY A 186 18.88 -14.51 12.85
N PHE A 187 18.18 -13.67 13.61
CA PHE A 187 18.80 -12.76 14.56
C PHE A 187 19.30 -13.55 15.79
N GLY A 188 20.57 -13.36 16.15
CA GLY A 188 21.18 -14.03 17.30
C GLY A 188 22.65 -13.64 17.51
N GLU A 189 23.44 -14.54 18.12
CA GLU A 189 24.85 -14.30 18.44
C GLU A 189 25.73 -13.98 17.21
N GLU A 190 25.46 -14.59 16.07
CA GLU A 190 26.20 -14.34 14.82
C GLU A 190 25.99 -12.89 14.35
N THR A 191 24.77 -12.38 14.44
CA THR A 191 24.42 -10.99 14.11
C THR A 191 25.13 -10.00 15.03
N LEU A 192 25.19 -10.30 16.33
CA LEU A 192 25.89 -9.46 17.31
C LEU A 192 27.41 -9.49 17.11
N SER A 193 27.96 -10.65 16.76
CA SER A 193 29.39 -10.85 16.53
C SER A 193 29.86 -10.17 15.24
N SER A 194 29.11 -10.33 14.14
CA SER A 194 29.38 -9.63 12.88
C SER A 194 29.11 -8.12 13.00
N GLY A 195 28.14 -7.75 13.84
CA GLY A 195 27.69 -6.38 14.05
C GLY A 195 26.77 -5.87 12.95
N GLU A 196 26.13 -6.77 12.19
CA GLU A 196 25.29 -6.42 11.05
C GLU A 196 24.12 -7.39 10.87
N ASN A 197 22.90 -6.85 10.79
CA ASN A 197 21.67 -7.54 10.46
C ASN A 197 21.39 -7.47 8.95
N LYS A 198 21.13 -8.62 8.33
CA LYS A 198 20.83 -8.72 6.88
C LYS A 198 19.34 -8.53 6.62
N GLY A 199 18.90 -7.29 6.72
CA GLY A 199 17.50 -6.88 6.55
C GLY A 199 17.09 -5.85 7.59
N THR A 200 15.79 -5.68 7.75
CA THR A 200 15.20 -4.76 8.73
C THR A 200 14.23 -5.53 9.62
N LEU A 201 14.48 -5.51 10.92
CA LEU A 201 13.67 -6.14 11.95
C LEU A 201 13.09 -5.08 12.88
N PHE A 202 11.77 -4.99 12.93
CA PHE A 202 11.05 -4.19 13.90
C PHE A 202 10.60 -5.07 15.06
N ARG A 203 10.71 -4.54 16.28
CA ARG A 203 10.09 -5.11 17.49
C ARG A 203 9.17 -4.07 18.10
N PHE A 204 7.91 -4.45 18.30
CA PHE A 204 6.87 -3.63 18.90
C PHE A 204 6.38 -4.30 20.19
N PRO A 205 6.99 -3.98 21.36
CA PRO A 205 6.49 -4.46 22.64
C PRO A 205 5.04 -4.00 22.84
N LEU A 206 4.13 -4.93 23.13
CA LEU A 206 2.70 -4.63 23.20
C LEU A 206 2.37 -3.78 24.42
N ARG A 207 1.50 -2.78 24.26
CA ARG A 207 1.04 -1.95 25.38
C ARG A 207 0.15 -2.76 26.34
N GLN A 208 0.69 -3.03 27.53
CA GLN A 208 -0.01 -3.75 28.60
C GLN A 208 -0.68 -2.82 29.63
N VAL A 209 -0.29 -1.55 29.70
CA VAL A 209 -0.84 -0.55 30.63
C VAL A 209 -1.12 0.74 29.87
N GLY A 210 -2.22 1.42 30.21
CA GLY A 210 -2.60 2.68 29.58
C GLY A 210 -1.54 3.77 29.78
N THR A 211 -1.28 4.55 28.73
CA THR A 211 -0.28 5.62 28.73
C THR A 211 -0.88 6.95 28.26
N GLU A 212 -0.07 8.02 28.33
CA GLU A 212 -0.48 9.35 27.82
C GLU A 212 -0.77 9.32 26.31
N LEU A 213 -0.02 8.49 25.55
CA LEU A 213 -0.24 8.30 24.12
C LEU A 213 -1.57 7.63 23.82
N SER A 214 -1.87 6.54 24.53
CA SER A 214 -3.08 5.76 24.27
C SER A 214 -3.50 4.91 25.47
N GLY A 215 -4.81 4.86 25.72
CA GLY A 215 -5.43 3.88 26.62
C GLY A 215 -5.71 2.53 25.94
N ASN A 216 -5.41 2.41 24.63
CA ASN A 216 -5.62 1.18 23.87
C ASN A 216 -4.58 0.12 24.26
N LEU A 217 -4.99 -0.82 25.12
CA LEU A 217 -4.20 -2.01 25.44
C LEU A 217 -4.19 -2.96 24.25
N TYR A 218 -3.08 -3.64 24.01
CA TYR A 218 -2.95 -4.61 22.93
C TYR A 218 -2.69 -6.00 23.51
N ASP A 219 -3.73 -6.84 23.47
CA ASP A 219 -3.72 -8.20 23.95
C ASP A 219 -3.70 -9.20 22.79
N GLN A 220 -3.72 -10.49 23.12
CA GLN A 220 -3.74 -11.56 22.14
C GLN A 220 -4.97 -11.50 21.24
N GLU A 221 -6.17 -11.17 21.77
CA GLU A 221 -7.40 -11.10 20.98
C GLU A 221 -7.29 -10.04 19.86
N LYS A 222 -6.72 -8.87 20.15
CA LYS A 222 -6.47 -7.85 19.13
C LYS A 222 -5.44 -8.26 18.10
N ILE A 223 -4.43 -9.04 18.50
CA ILE A 223 -3.47 -9.61 17.55
C ILE A 223 -4.16 -10.59 16.61
N GLU A 224 -5.09 -11.42 17.10
CA GLU A 224 -5.86 -12.32 16.23
C GLU A 224 -6.72 -11.54 15.24
N VAL A 225 -7.42 -10.48 15.69
CA VAL A 225 -8.19 -9.61 14.78
C VAL A 225 -7.29 -8.96 13.72
N LEU A 226 -6.08 -8.53 14.11
CA LEU A 226 -5.09 -7.98 13.18
C LEU A 226 -4.63 -9.03 12.15
N PHE A 227 -4.39 -10.27 12.59
CA PHE A 227 -3.97 -11.38 11.73
C PHE A 227 -5.10 -11.84 10.80
N ASP A 228 -6.35 -11.91 11.28
CA ASP A 228 -7.52 -12.22 10.46
C ASP A 228 -7.73 -11.17 9.37
N SER A 229 -7.60 -9.88 9.72
CA SER A 229 -7.66 -8.79 8.75
C SER A 229 -6.54 -8.90 7.72
N PHE A 230 -5.31 -9.25 8.15
CA PHE A 230 -4.19 -9.44 7.24
C PHE A 230 -4.42 -10.63 6.30
N THR A 231 -4.77 -11.81 6.82
CA THR A 231 -4.93 -13.04 6.02
C THR A 231 -6.05 -12.91 4.99
N THR A 232 -7.09 -12.13 5.29
CA THR A 232 -8.18 -11.81 4.35
C THR A 232 -7.68 -11.00 3.14
N GLU A 233 -6.75 -10.06 3.34
CA GLU A 233 -6.32 -9.10 2.31
C GLU A 233 -4.96 -9.41 1.68
N ALA A 234 -4.14 -10.23 2.33
CA ALA A 234 -2.77 -10.53 1.89
C ALA A 234 -2.69 -11.15 0.47
N PRO A 235 -3.60 -12.05 0.03
CA PRO A 235 -3.58 -12.60 -1.33
C PRO A 235 -3.70 -11.53 -2.42
N MET A 236 -4.64 -10.60 -2.27
CA MET A 236 -4.86 -9.56 -3.26
C MET A 236 -3.82 -8.42 -3.15
N THR A 237 -3.23 -8.23 -1.96
CA THR A 237 -2.19 -7.23 -1.72
C THR A 237 -0.99 -7.40 -2.64
N LEU A 238 -0.56 -8.63 -2.94
CA LEU A 238 0.62 -8.89 -3.76
C LEU A 238 0.45 -8.59 -5.26
N LEU A 239 -0.79 -8.38 -5.74
CA LEU A 239 -1.09 -8.28 -7.18
C LEU A 239 -0.39 -7.07 -7.84
N PHE A 240 -0.48 -5.89 -7.22
CA PHE A 240 0.00 -4.63 -7.80
C PHE A 240 1.32 -4.13 -7.21
N LEU A 241 1.87 -4.83 -6.21
CA LEU A 241 3.20 -4.55 -5.69
C LEU A 241 4.27 -4.94 -6.73
N GLN A 242 5.39 -4.23 -6.73
CA GLN A 242 6.44 -4.37 -7.74
C GLN A 242 7.68 -5.11 -7.21
N ASN A 243 7.85 -5.21 -5.90
CA ASN A 243 9.03 -5.84 -5.29
C ASN A 243 8.64 -7.03 -4.41
N LEU A 244 7.59 -6.90 -3.58
CA LEU A 244 7.15 -7.98 -2.70
C LEU A 244 6.57 -9.16 -3.48
N GLU A 245 7.08 -10.35 -3.14
CA GLU A 245 6.69 -11.63 -3.72
C GLU A 245 6.12 -12.59 -2.66
N GLU A 246 6.45 -12.39 -1.38
CA GLU A 246 6.05 -13.30 -0.31
C GLU A 246 5.76 -12.56 1.01
N MET A 247 4.70 -12.98 1.70
CA MET A 247 4.44 -12.58 3.08
C MET A 247 4.05 -13.78 3.94
N THR A 248 4.62 -13.86 5.15
CA THR A 248 4.42 -15.00 6.05
C THR A 248 4.15 -14.54 7.48
N LEU A 249 3.08 -15.09 8.08
CA LEU A 249 2.78 -14.95 9.50
C LEU A 249 3.38 -16.11 10.29
N TYR A 250 3.90 -15.79 11.46
CA TYR A 250 4.50 -16.73 12.39
C TYR A 250 3.96 -16.53 13.80
N ARG A 251 4.04 -17.59 14.61
CA ARG A 251 3.92 -17.52 16.07
C ARG A 251 5.15 -18.11 16.72
N LYS A 252 5.48 -17.63 17.92
CA LYS A 252 6.55 -18.21 18.74
C LYS A 252 5.96 -19.05 19.87
N ASN A 253 6.10 -20.37 19.84
CA ASN A 253 5.74 -21.26 20.94
C ASN A 253 6.36 -22.67 20.80
N PRO A 254 7.44 -23.05 21.52
CA PRO A 254 8.57 -22.25 22.00
C PRO A 254 9.54 -21.81 20.89
N GLY A 255 9.42 -22.40 19.69
CA GLY A 255 10.14 -22.02 18.47
C GLY A 255 9.30 -21.12 17.56
N VAL A 256 9.90 -20.62 16.47
CA VAL A 256 9.20 -19.79 15.48
C VAL A 256 8.57 -20.69 14.41
N GLU A 257 7.25 -20.73 14.37
CA GLU A 257 6.48 -21.59 13.46
C GLU A 257 5.62 -20.76 12.50
N PRO A 258 5.64 -21.05 11.18
CA PRO A 258 4.78 -20.37 10.22
C PRO A 258 3.33 -20.85 10.40
N ILE A 259 2.37 -19.91 10.39
CA ILE A 259 0.93 -20.20 10.49
C ILE A 259 0.15 -19.91 9.21
N TYR A 260 0.65 -18.95 8.42
CA TYR A 260 0.04 -18.52 7.17
C TYR A 260 1.14 -18.01 6.26
N ARG A 261 1.11 -18.40 4.98
CA ARG A 261 2.02 -17.95 3.96
C ARG A 261 1.25 -17.61 2.71
N VAL A 262 1.59 -16.48 2.09
CA VAL A 262 1.09 -16.10 0.79
C VAL A 262 2.25 -15.76 -0.13
N LYS A 263 2.19 -16.25 -1.37
CA LYS A 263 3.24 -16.03 -2.37
C LYS A 263 2.64 -15.73 -3.73
N ILE A 264 3.28 -14.84 -4.48
CA ILE A 264 2.96 -14.56 -5.88
C ILE A 264 4.12 -15.04 -6.77
N GLU A 265 3.80 -15.78 -7.81
CA GLU A 265 4.79 -16.31 -8.77
C GLU A 265 4.28 -16.11 -10.20
N GLY A 266 5.19 -15.83 -11.13
CA GLY A 266 4.86 -15.87 -12.55
C GLY A 266 4.53 -17.30 -12.99
N LYS A 267 3.64 -17.47 -13.99
CA LYS A 267 3.51 -18.76 -14.67
C LYS A 267 4.85 -19.16 -15.32
N GLU A 268 5.05 -20.44 -15.66
CA GLU A 268 6.36 -20.99 -16.11
C GLU A 268 7.05 -20.20 -17.25
N SER A 269 6.29 -19.50 -18.10
CA SER A 269 6.80 -18.64 -19.18
C SER A 269 7.10 -17.19 -18.78
N GLU A 270 6.80 -16.81 -17.54
CA GLU A 270 6.80 -15.43 -17.04
C GLU A 270 7.89 -15.21 -15.99
N ASN A 271 8.90 -14.43 -16.34
CA ASN A 271 9.88 -13.95 -15.36
C ASN A 271 9.34 -12.71 -14.63
N LEU A 272 8.56 -12.96 -13.58
CA LEU A 272 7.89 -11.93 -12.76
C LEU A 272 8.86 -10.82 -12.33
N LEU A 273 9.98 -11.20 -11.70
CA LEU A 273 10.97 -10.26 -11.19
C LEU A 273 11.58 -9.40 -12.29
N GLU A 274 11.92 -10.00 -13.44
CA GLU A 274 12.52 -9.28 -14.55
C GLU A 274 11.54 -8.28 -15.17
N LYS A 275 10.27 -8.67 -15.38
CA LYS A 275 9.23 -7.77 -15.92
C LYS A 275 8.94 -6.61 -14.98
N ARG A 276 8.73 -6.88 -13.68
CA ARG A 276 8.55 -5.84 -12.65
C ARG A 276 9.75 -4.90 -12.58
N LYS A 277 10.98 -5.43 -12.61
CA LYS A 277 12.20 -4.62 -12.58
C LYS A 277 12.35 -3.73 -13.81
N LYS A 278 12.10 -4.26 -15.02
CA LYS A 278 12.12 -3.47 -16.27
C LYS A 278 11.07 -2.36 -16.24
N PHE A 279 9.87 -2.66 -15.75
CA PHE A 279 8.82 -1.67 -15.59
C PHE A 279 9.21 -0.57 -14.61
N CYS A 280 9.73 -0.90 -13.43
CA CYS A 280 10.23 0.07 -12.46
C CYS A 280 11.36 0.94 -13.03
N GLN A 281 12.28 0.36 -13.81
CA GLN A 281 13.35 1.11 -14.48
C GLN A 281 12.78 2.10 -15.50
N ALA A 282 11.86 1.65 -16.35
CA ALA A 282 11.21 2.50 -17.35
C ALA A 282 10.36 3.60 -16.69
N LEU A 283 9.72 3.34 -15.54
CA LEU A 283 9.01 4.36 -14.77
C LEU A 283 9.96 5.44 -14.25
N GLN A 284 11.16 5.07 -13.79
CA GLN A 284 12.16 6.05 -13.36
C GLN A 284 12.62 6.95 -14.52
N GLU A 285 12.70 6.42 -15.73
CA GLU A 285 13.03 7.19 -16.94
C GLU A 285 11.88 8.12 -17.34
N TYR A 286 10.64 7.63 -17.28
CA TYR A 286 9.43 8.42 -17.51
C TYR A 286 9.41 9.70 -16.67
N ASN A 287 9.68 9.58 -15.37
CA ASN A 287 9.68 10.71 -14.44
C ASN A 287 10.78 11.75 -14.74
N ARG A 288 11.85 11.39 -15.46
CA ARG A 288 12.94 12.32 -15.78
C ARG A 288 12.71 13.09 -17.07
N SER A 289 12.03 12.49 -18.05
CA SER A 289 12.03 13.04 -19.42
C SER A 289 10.66 13.11 -20.12
N SER A 290 9.56 12.68 -19.47
CA SER A 290 8.22 12.58 -20.06
C SER A 290 8.19 11.66 -21.29
N MET A 291 7.37 10.60 -21.28
CA MET A 291 7.29 9.71 -22.45
C MET A 291 6.10 10.04 -23.33
N SER A 292 6.34 10.03 -24.64
CA SER A 292 5.27 10.22 -25.63
C SER A 292 4.35 9.01 -25.76
N HIS A 293 4.87 7.78 -25.55
CA HIS A 293 4.13 6.52 -25.70
C HIS A 293 3.81 5.90 -24.35
N ASP A 294 2.77 5.06 -24.33
CA ASP A 294 2.36 4.30 -23.14
C ASP A 294 3.44 3.27 -22.77
N LEU A 295 3.68 3.13 -21.47
CA LEU A 295 4.50 2.06 -20.92
C LEU A 295 3.56 1.01 -20.32
N THR A 296 3.38 -0.10 -21.03
CA THR A 296 2.51 -1.20 -20.61
C THR A 296 3.29 -2.49 -20.46
N TYR A 297 2.95 -3.27 -19.44
CA TYR A 297 3.34 -4.68 -19.38
C TYR A 297 2.23 -5.53 -18.78
N SER A 298 2.17 -6.78 -19.24
CA SER A 298 1.23 -7.79 -18.80
C SER A 298 1.94 -9.00 -18.19
N LEU A 299 1.25 -9.68 -17.28
CA LEU A 299 1.74 -10.83 -16.52
C LEU A 299 0.63 -11.83 -16.25
N HIS A 300 0.91 -13.12 -16.41
CA HIS A 300 0.14 -14.17 -15.75
C HIS A 300 0.87 -14.59 -14.49
N VAL A 301 0.15 -14.56 -13.37
CA VAL A 301 0.67 -14.92 -12.06
C VAL A 301 -0.25 -15.93 -11.38
N ASN A 302 0.32 -16.69 -10.45
CA ASN A 302 -0.38 -17.50 -9.50
C ASN A 302 -0.13 -16.94 -8.11
N VAL A 303 -1.21 -16.75 -7.34
CA VAL A 303 -1.14 -16.42 -5.91
C VAL A 303 -1.48 -17.69 -5.16
N SER A 304 -0.53 -18.19 -4.38
CA SER A 304 -0.69 -19.35 -3.51
C SER A 304 -0.84 -18.91 -2.05
N VAL A 305 -1.73 -19.58 -1.33
CA VAL A 305 -1.95 -19.41 0.11
C VAL A 305 -1.77 -20.76 0.76
N GLU A 306 -0.96 -20.82 1.81
CA GLU A 306 -0.69 -22.02 2.60
C GLU A 306 -0.96 -21.71 4.08
N THR A 307 -1.79 -22.51 4.73
CA THR A 307 -2.02 -22.45 6.18
C THR A 307 -1.53 -23.72 6.87
N THR A 308 -0.97 -23.60 8.07
CA THR A 308 -0.48 -24.76 8.84
C THR A 308 -1.49 -25.16 9.92
N GLY A 309 -1.61 -26.46 10.20
CA GLY A 309 -2.52 -27.03 11.20
C GLY A 309 -3.17 -28.35 10.75
N GLN A 310 -4.05 -28.92 11.60
CA GLN A 310 -4.77 -30.18 11.31
C GLN A 310 -5.65 -30.13 10.05
N TYR A 311 -6.02 -28.93 9.60
CA TYR A 311 -6.81 -28.68 8.39
C TYR A 311 -6.07 -27.75 7.44
N GLY A 312 -4.73 -27.85 7.36
CA GLY A 312 -3.93 -26.99 6.50
C GLY A 312 -4.50 -26.91 5.08
N LEU A 313 -4.81 -25.70 4.65
CA LEU A 313 -5.39 -25.42 3.34
C LEU A 313 -4.30 -24.91 2.42
N GLN A 314 -4.34 -25.38 1.18
CA GLN A 314 -3.57 -24.80 0.09
C GLN A 314 -4.54 -24.32 -0.98
N GLU A 315 -4.57 -23.02 -1.20
CA GLU A 315 -5.38 -22.39 -2.25
C GLU A 315 -4.47 -21.74 -3.28
N ASN A 316 -4.81 -21.87 -4.55
CA ASN A 316 -4.08 -21.25 -5.65
C ASN A 316 -5.08 -20.52 -6.55
N LYS A 317 -4.81 -19.25 -6.86
CA LYS A 317 -5.61 -18.45 -7.78
C LYS A 317 -4.74 -17.85 -8.87
N SER A 318 -5.13 -18.02 -10.13
CA SER A 318 -4.43 -17.44 -11.28
C SER A 318 -5.01 -16.08 -11.65
N TRP A 319 -4.12 -15.13 -11.98
CA TRP A 319 -4.47 -13.77 -12.34
C TRP A 319 -3.77 -13.34 -13.63
N PHE A 320 -4.45 -12.55 -14.44
CA PHE A 320 -3.86 -11.78 -15.53
C PHE A 320 -3.80 -10.32 -15.10
N ILE A 321 -2.60 -9.75 -15.06
CA ILE A 321 -2.35 -8.42 -14.54
C ILE A 321 -1.74 -7.57 -15.65
N VAL A 322 -2.33 -6.40 -15.90
CA VAL A 322 -1.80 -5.41 -16.82
C VAL A 322 -1.57 -4.11 -16.06
N ASN A 323 -0.38 -3.56 -16.21
CA ASN A 323 0.04 -2.30 -15.59
C ASN A 323 0.46 -1.35 -16.71
N THR A 324 -0.06 -0.12 -16.64
CA THR A 324 0.16 0.90 -17.66
C THR A 324 0.45 2.25 -17.03
N VAL A 325 1.40 2.96 -17.62
CA VAL A 325 1.60 4.39 -17.41
C VAL A 325 1.25 5.06 -18.72
N LEU A 326 0.24 5.92 -18.69
CA LEU A 326 -0.22 6.58 -19.90
C LEU A 326 0.86 7.55 -20.41
N GLY A 327 1.11 7.52 -21.72
CA GLY A 327 2.01 8.43 -22.40
C GLY A 327 1.36 9.77 -22.68
N ASP A 328 2.17 10.81 -22.87
CA ASP A 328 1.70 12.17 -23.12
C ASP A 328 0.80 12.27 -24.36
N SER A 329 1.03 11.44 -25.39
CA SER A 329 0.24 11.51 -26.63
C SER A 329 -1.22 11.09 -26.46
N HIS A 330 -1.53 10.23 -25.47
CA HIS A 330 -2.88 9.77 -25.17
C HIS A 330 -3.56 10.57 -24.05
N MET A 331 -2.85 11.51 -23.43
CA MET A 331 -3.42 12.40 -22.42
C MET A 331 -4.04 13.66 -23.03
N SER A 332 -5.21 14.03 -22.53
CA SER A 332 -5.79 15.34 -22.75
C SER A 332 -4.88 16.46 -22.19
N ILE A 333 -5.10 17.69 -22.67
CA ILE A 333 -4.35 18.87 -22.18
C ILE A 333 -4.49 19.02 -20.66
N GLN A 334 -5.69 18.76 -20.13
CA GLN A 334 -5.96 18.82 -18.69
C GLN A 334 -5.19 17.74 -17.93
N PHE A 335 -5.23 16.50 -18.41
CA PHE A 335 -4.56 15.39 -17.73
C PHE A 335 -3.04 15.59 -17.71
N ARG A 336 -2.45 16.01 -18.83
CA ARG A 336 -1.02 16.33 -18.92
C ARG A 336 -0.62 17.50 -18.00
N ALA A 337 -1.46 18.52 -17.87
CA ALA A 337 -1.19 19.63 -16.97
C ALA A 337 -1.19 19.19 -15.49
N LEU A 338 -2.09 18.28 -15.12
CA LEU A 338 -2.15 17.74 -13.76
C LEU A 338 -1.00 16.76 -13.45
N SER A 339 -0.57 15.93 -14.41
CA SER A 339 0.56 15.01 -14.21
C SER A 339 1.90 15.75 -14.05
N GLN A 340 2.03 16.94 -14.65
CA GLN A 340 3.22 17.78 -14.55
C GLN A 340 3.17 18.75 -13.36
N ASP A 341 2.08 18.76 -12.59
CA ASP A 341 1.93 19.61 -11.41
C ASP A 341 2.78 19.07 -10.25
N LYS A 342 3.79 19.87 -9.86
CA LYS A 342 4.72 19.51 -8.79
C LYS A 342 4.05 19.37 -7.43
N ASP A 343 2.99 20.13 -7.16
CA ASP A 343 2.29 20.10 -5.87
C ASP A 343 1.45 18.82 -5.72
N LEU A 344 0.97 18.26 -6.83
CA LEU A 344 0.32 16.94 -6.83
C LEU A 344 1.36 15.82 -6.81
N SER A 345 2.36 15.92 -7.69
CA SER A 345 3.34 14.86 -7.98
C SER A 345 2.68 13.49 -8.15
N TYR A 346 1.57 13.46 -8.89
CA TYR A 346 0.86 12.23 -9.26
C TYR A 346 1.39 11.67 -10.58
N SER A 347 1.33 10.34 -10.73
CA SER A 347 1.75 9.65 -11.94
C SER A 347 0.54 8.98 -12.60
N PRO A 348 0.38 9.02 -13.95
CA PRO A 348 -0.75 8.44 -14.66
C PRO A 348 -0.62 6.90 -14.77
N TYR A 349 -0.30 6.29 -13.63
CA TYR A 349 -0.09 4.86 -13.45
C TYR A 349 -1.40 4.21 -13.00
N VAL A 350 -1.81 3.19 -13.75
CA VAL A 350 -3.00 2.39 -13.53
C VAL A 350 -2.69 0.90 -13.74
N GLY A 351 -3.50 0.04 -13.14
CA GLY A 351 -3.39 -1.39 -13.35
C GLY A 351 -4.73 -2.09 -13.24
N ILE A 352 -4.85 -3.22 -13.92
CA ILE A 352 -6.02 -4.10 -13.89
C ILE A 352 -5.55 -5.51 -13.56
N ALA A 353 -6.27 -6.20 -12.68
CA ALA A 353 -6.06 -7.62 -12.41
C ALA A 353 -7.38 -8.39 -12.61
N ILE A 354 -7.33 -9.40 -13.49
CA ILE A 354 -8.45 -10.27 -13.84
C ILE A 354 -8.19 -11.66 -13.25
N PRO A 355 -9.11 -12.22 -12.47
CA PRO A 355 -9.01 -13.62 -12.07
C PRO A 355 -9.30 -14.54 -13.27
N HIS A 356 -8.53 -15.60 -13.45
CA HIS A 356 -8.79 -16.57 -14.55
C HIS A 356 -10.06 -17.40 -14.30
N GLU A 357 -10.38 -17.63 -13.03
CA GLU A 357 -11.53 -18.42 -12.57
C GLU A 357 -12.53 -17.49 -11.82
N ASP A 358 -13.78 -17.92 -11.67
CA ASP A 358 -14.80 -17.24 -10.85
C ASP A 358 -15.20 -15.79 -11.22
N ILE A 359 -15.03 -15.36 -12.47
CA ILE A 359 -15.36 -13.97 -12.87
C ILE A 359 -16.85 -13.62 -12.70
N ALA A 360 -17.76 -14.59 -12.83
CA ALA A 360 -19.21 -14.32 -12.86
C ALA A 360 -19.77 -13.69 -11.57
N ASP A 361 -19.23 -14.05 -10.41
CA ASP A 361 -19.59 -13.49 -9.10
C ASP A 361 -18.48 -12.63 -8.48
N PHE A 362 -17.48 -12.27 -9.30
CA PHE A 362 -16.32 -11.56 -8.85
C PHE A 362 -16.64 -10.10 -8.51
N LYS A 363 -16.27 -9.68 -7.31
CA LYS A 363 -16.45 -8.30 -6.84
C LYS A 363 -15.16 -7.52 -7.06
N GLY A 364 -15.13 -6.74 -8.14
CA GLY A 364 -14.06 -5.80 -8.39
C GLY A 364 -13.82 -4.86 -7.21
N HIS A 365 -12.56 -4.60 -6.92
CA HIS A 365 -12.11 -3.86 -5.76
C HIS A 365 -11.05 -2.85 -6.18
N VAL A 366 -11.05 -1.69 -5.50
CA VAL A 366 -10.12 -0.60 -5.80
C VAL A 366 -8.86 -0.67 -4.93
N PHE A 367 -7.74 -0.39 -5.57
CA PHE A 367 -6.41 -0.34 -5.03
C PHE A 367 -5.84 1.05 -5.29
N CYS A 368 -5.08 1.54 -4.31
CA CYS A 368 -4.12 2.61 -4.51
C CYS A 368 -2.77 2.04 -4.05
N PHE A 369 -2.15 1.25 -4.93
CA PHE A 369 -1.03 0.33 -4.69
C PHE A 369 -1.38 -0.84 -3.77
N LEU A 370 -1.96 -0.56 -2.60
CA LEU A 370 -2.57 -1.56 -1.70
C LEU A 370 -4.09 -1.54 -1.83
N PRO A 371 -4.77 -2.65 -1.47
CA PRO A 371 -6.24 -2.67 -1.42
C PRO A 371 -6.73 -1.62 -0.43
N LEU A 372 -7.73 -0.83 -0.85
CA LEU A 372 -8.47 0.00 0.10
C LEU A 372 -9.25 -0.91 1.07
N PRO A 373 -9.74 -0.42 2.22
CA PRO A 373 -10.53 -1.26 3.14
C PRO A 373 -11.68 -1.98 2.42
N LEU A 374 -11.91 -3.25 2.74
CA LEU A 374 -12.97 -4.11 2.19
C LEU A 374 -14.37 -3.68 2.67
N GLU A 375 -14.77 -2.48 2.26
CA GLU A 375 -16.09 -1.90 2.49
C GLU A 375 -16.83 -1.74 1.17
N GLU A 376 -18.16 -1.61 1.21
CA GLU A 376 -18.98 -1.40 0.00
C GLU A 376 -18.48 -0.23 -0.86
N ARG A 377 -17.94 0.82 -0.24
CA ARG A 377 -17.40 2.00 -0.94
C ARG A 377 -16.17 1.73 -1.78
N SER A 378 -15.51 0.61 -1.55
CA SER A 378 -14.31 0.18 -2.26
C SER A 378 -14.62 -0.85 -3.36
N LEU A 379 -15.89 -1.24 -3.52
CA LEU A 379 -16.32 -2.08 -4.63
C LEU A 379 -16.55 -1.22 -5.87
N THR A 380 -16.12 -1.72 -7.03
CA THR A 380 -16.21 -1.00 -8.31
C THR A 380 -17.42 -1.41 -9.15
N GLY A 381 -17.96 -2.61 -8.90
CA GLY A 381 -18.97 -3.23 -9.76
C GLY A 381 -18.42 -3.73 -11.10
N LEU A 382 -17.09 -3.63 -11.30
CA LEU A 382 -16.38 -4.14 -12.47
C LEU A 382 -15.97 -5.60 -12.22
N PRO A 383 -15.82 -6.41 -13.27
CA PRO A 383 -15.38 -7.81 -13.16
C PRO A 383 -13.86 -7.94 -12.93
N VAL A 384 -13.20 -6.88 -12.44
CA VAL A 384 -11.74 -6.80 -12.29
C VAL A 384 -11.35 -5.98 -11.05
N HIS A 385 -10.17 -6.27 -10.50
CA HIS A 385 -9.54 -5.35 -9.54
C HIS A 385 -8.89 -4.18 -10.29
N LEU A 386 -9.05 -2.97 -9.75
CA LEU A 386 -8.50 -1.75 -10.31
C LEU A 386 -7.44 -1.15 -9.41
N ASN A 387 -6.26 -0.88 -9.94
CA ASN A 387 -5.22 -0.09 -9.30
C ASN A 387 -5.05 1.25 -10.01
N GLY A 388 -4.74 2.29 -9.24
CA GLY A 388 -4.39 3.58 -9.78
C GLY A 388 -3.77 4.50 -8.74
N PHE A 389 -3.04 5.51 -9.23
CA PHE A 389 -2.55 6.59 -8.38
C PHE A 389 -3.71 7.53 -7.99
N PHE A 390 -4.64 7.08 -7.16
CA PHE A 390 -5.80 7.87 -6.78
C PHE A 390 -5.46 8.90 -5.69
N ALA A 391 -6.05 10.08 -5.80
CA ALA A 391 -6.19 10.97 -4.66
C ALA A 391 -7.19 10.35 -3.67
N LEU A 392 -6.77 10.17 -2.42
CA LEU A 392 -7.59 9.55 -1.37
C LEU A 392 -8.13 10.60 -0.38
N SER A 393 -9.09 10.19 0.46
CA SER A 393 -9.51 10.93 1.65
C SER A 393 -8.35 11.14 2.63
N GLN A 394 -8.49 12.06 3.60
CA GLN A 394 -7.43 12.37 4.58
C GLN A 394 -6.96 11.12 5.36
N ASN A 395 -7.90 10.26 5.77
CA ASN A 395 -7.62 8.98 6.43
C ASN A 395 -7.21 7.85 5.46
N ARG A 396 -7.06 8.15 4.16
CA ARG A 396 -6.66 7.23 3.08
C ARG A 396 -7.50 5.97 2.90
N ARG A 397 -8.74 5.97 3.37
CA ARG A 397 -9.62 4.79 3.26
C ARG A 397 -10.41 4.74 1.95
N HIS A 398 -10.62 5.88 1.29
CA HIS A 398 -11.48 5.93 0.11
C HIS A 398 -10.88 6.83 -0.96
N VAL A 399 -11.14 6.49 -2.22
CA VAL A 399 -10.93 7.39 -3.36
C VAL A 399 -11.73 8.68 -3.11
N LYS A 400 -11.10 9.83 -3.36
CA LYS A 400 -11.72 11.13 -3.18
C LYS A 400 -12.72 11.36 -4.32
N TRP A 401 -13.98 11.57 -3.96
CA TRP A 401 -15.08 11.85 -4.88
C TRP A 401 -15.68 13.23 -4.60
N PRO A 402 -16.30 13.89 -5.58
CA PRO A 402 -17.09 15.09 -5.34
C PRO A 402 -18.22 14.79 -4.34
N SER A 403 -18.35 15.60 -3.29
CA SER A 403 -19.46 15.52 -2.35
C SER A 403 -20.68 16.28 -2.88
N ALA A 404 -21.88 15.85 -2.49
CA ALA A 404 -23.14 16.47 -2.93
C ALA A 404 -23.26 17.96 -2.56
N ASP A 405 -22.57 18.40 -1.50
CA ASP A 405 -22.59 19.78 -1.01
C ASP A 405 -21.53 20.69 -1.66
N LEU A 406 -20.59 20.12 -2.43
CA LEU A 406 -19.59 20.90 -3.13
C LEU A 406 -20.24 21.58 -4.34
N LYS A 407 -20.26 22.91 -4.33
CA LYS A 407 -20.60 23.71 -5.51
C LYS A 407 -19.68 23.31 -6.67
N GLN A 408 -20.20 23.28 -7.89
CA GLN A 408 -19.43 22.95 -9.11
C GLN A 408 -18.12 23.74 -9.22
N THR A 409 -18.11 25.00 -8.73
CA THR A 409 -16.94 25.88 -8.68
C THR A 409 -15.83 25.39 -7.75
N ALA A 410 -16.17 24.72 -6.65
CA ALA A 410 -15.21 24.14 -5.72
C ALA A 410 -14.63 22.81 -6.25
N ILE A 411 -15.44 22.02 -6.97
CA ILE A 411 -14.99 20.80 -7.65
C ILE A 411 -13.94 21.16 -8.73
N SER A 412 -14.18 22.22 -9.50
CA SER A 412 -13.24 22.71 -10.52
C SER A 412 -11.98 23.36 -9.94
N ALA A 413 -11.94 23.68 -8.66
CA ALA A 413 -10.75 24.24 -8.01
C ALA A 413 -9.85 23.15 -7.40
N ASP A 414 -10.42 22.00 -7.05
CA ASP A 414 -9.68 20.90 -6.44
C ASP A 414 -9.01 20.04 -7.51
N LYS A 415 -7.70 20.27 -7.70
CA LYS A 415 -6.88 19.53 -8.67
C LYS A 415 -6.86 18.02 -8.39
N SER A 416 -6.99 17.60 -7.13
CA SER A 416 -6.97 16.18 -6.75
C SER A 416 -8.25 15.45 -7.16
N LEU A 417 -9.40 16.14 -7.15
CA LEU A 417 -10.66 15.61 -7.68
C LEU A 417 -10.63 15.51 -9.20
N GLN A 418 -10.13 16.54 -9.88
CA GLN A 418 -9.96 16.54 -11.33
C GLN A 418 -9.05 15.40 -11.79
N TRP A 419 -7.95 15.18 -11.06
CA TRP A 419 -7.03 14.08 -11.30
C TRP A 419 -7.75 12.72 -11.31
N ASN A 420 -8.52 12.39 -10.27
CA ASN A 420 -9.25 11.13 -10.23
C ASN A 420 -10.22 10.98 -11.41
N GLN A 421 -10.91 12.06 -11.81
CA GLN A 421 -11.84 12.03 -12.93
C GLN A 421 -11.14 11.72 -14.26
N VAL A 422 -10.03 12.40 -14.57
CA VAL A 422 -9.29 12.17 -15.83
C VAL A 422 -8.53 10.84 -15.80
N LEU A 423 -8.02 10.39 -14.65
CA LEU A 423 -7.36 9.09 -14.50
C LEU A 423 -8.34 7.94 -14.79
N ILE A 424 -9.57 8.01 -14.27
CA ILE A 424 -10.62 7.01 -14.52
C ILE A 424 -11.07 7.04 -15.97
N LYS A 425 -11.32 8.24 -16.50
CA LYS A 425 -11.86 8.40 -17.85
C LYS A 425 -10.83 8.01 -18.91
N GLU A 426 -9.61 8.54 -18.83
CA GLU A 426 -8.62 8.39 -19.90
C GLU A 426 -7.72 7.17 -19.67
N ALA A 427 -6.96 7.12 -18.56
CA ALA A 427 -5.98 6.06 -18.34
C ALA A 427 -6.61 4.70 -18.07
N LEU A 428 -7.62 4.63 -17.19
CA LEU A 428 -8.27 3.35 -16.88
C LEU A 428 -9.00 2.76 -18.09
N SER A 429 -9.70 3.58 -18.89
CA SER A 429 -10.32 3.10 -20.13
C SER A 429 -9.30 2.55 -21.12
N GLN A 430 -8.14 3.21 -21.25
CA GLN A 430 -7.09 2.79 -22.17
C GLN A 430 -6.46 1.46 -21.75
N VAL A 431 -6.11 1.29 -20.46
CA VAL A 431 -5.57 0.00 -20.01
C VAL A 431 -6.61 -1.11 -20.10
N TYR A 432 -7.90 -0.81 -19.90
CA TYR A 432 -8.98 -1.78 -20.09
C TYR A 432 -9.08 -2.24 -21.55
N LEU A 433 -8.93 -1.33 -22.50
CA LEU A 433 -8.87 -1.68 -23.92
C LEU A 433 -7.68 -2.59 -24.22
N THR A 434 -6.48 -2.25 -23.71
CA THR A 434 -5.29 -3.08 -23.88
C THR A 434 -5.48 -4.47 -23.30
N VAL A 435 -6.08 -4.58 -22.12
CA VAL A 435 -6.41 -5.86 -21.50
C VAL A 435 -7.29 -6.72 -22.40
N VAL A 436 -8.37 -6.16 -22.95
CA VAL A 436 -9.27 -6.90 -23.85
C VAL A 436 -8.53 -7.35 -25.12
N GLN A 437 -7.68 -6.49 -25.68
CA GLN A 437 -6.89 -6.79 -26.88
C GLN A 437 -5.82 -7.88 -26.64
N ASP A 438 -5.15 -7.84 -25.50
CA ASP A 438 -4.16 -8.84 -25.10
C ASP A 438 -4.83 -10.22 -24.94
N LEU A 439 -5.97 -10.27 -24.25
CA LEU A 439 -6.74 -11.51 -24.09
C LEU A 439 -7.26 -12.07 -25.43
N ILE A 440 -7.71 -11.22 -26.36
CA ILE A 440 -8.10 -11.62 -27.72
C ILE A 440 -6.90 -12.21 -28.48
N THR A 441 -5.73 -11.60 -28.33
CA THR A 441 -4.49 -12.05 -28.99
C THR A 441 -4.06 -13.41 -28.46
N GLU A 442 -4.10 -13.62 -27.15
CA GLU A 442 -3.85 -14.93 -26.51
C GLU A 442 -4.84 -15.99 -26.97
N CYS A 443 -6.13 -15.64 -27.02
CA CYS A 443 -7.18 -16.54 -27.49
C CYS A 443 -6.94 -16.99 -28.94
N SER A 444 -6.48 -16.09 -29.80
CA SER A 444 -6.22 -16.38 -31.22
C SER A 444 -5.05 -17.35 -31.43
N GLY A 445 -4.15 -17.48 -30.46
CA GLY A 445 -3.03 -18.42 -30.48
C GLY A 445 -3.32 -19.80 -29.85
N ALA A 446 -4.50 -20.00 -29.25
CA ALA A 446 -4.81 -21.19 -28.46
C ALA A 446 -5.47 -22.31 -29.29
N ASN A 447 -5.17 -23.58 -28.96
CA ASN A 447 -5.73 -24.75 -29.62
C ASN A 447 -7.22 -25.00 -29.29
N ASN A 448 -7.71 -24.51 -28.14
CA ASN A 448 -9.11 -24.57 -27.75
C ASN A 448 -9.53 -23.20 -27.18
N PRO A 449 -10.18 -22.33 -27.98
CA PRO A 449 -10.41 -20.94 -27.61
C PRO A 449 -11.63 -20.72 -26.70
N VAL A 450 -12.52 -21.72 -26.52
CA VAL A 450 -13.84 -21.50 -25.90
C VAL A 450 -13.76 -20.85 -24.51
N ASP A 451 -12.87 -21.36 -23.64
CA ASP A 451 -12.71 -20.83 -22.28
C ASP A 451 -12.07 -19.43 -22.29
N LEU A 452 -11.15 -19.17 -23.23
CA LEU A 452 -10.49 -17.86 -23.39
C LEU A 452 -11.43 -16.81 -23.98
N VAL A 453 -12.29 -17.18 -24.93
CA VAL A 453 -13.37 -16.32 -25.45
C VAL A 453 -14.33 -15.95 -24.33
N ALA A 454 -14.72 -16.92 -23.50
CA ALA A 454 -15.56 -16.65 -22.34
C ALA A 454 -14.86 -15.70 -21.36
N MET A 455 -13.55 -15.86 -21.13
CA MET A 455 -12.76 -14.96 -20.28
C MET A 455 -12.71 -13.53 -20.83
N VAL A 456 -12.51 -13.35 -22.16
CA VAL A 456 -12.57 -12.04 -22.81
C VAL A 456 -13.91 -11.37 -22.51
N TYR A 457 -15.03 -12.02 -22.79
CA TYR A 457 -16.35 -11.41 -22.57
C TYR A 457 -16.66 -11.16 -21.09
N ARG A 458 -16.26 -12.06 -20.20
CA ARG A 458 -16.44 -11.89 -18.75
C ARG A 458 -15.60 -10.75 -18.19
N SER A 459 -14.49 -10.38 -18.86
CA SER A 459 -13.70 -9.21 -18.48
C SER A 459 -14.35 -7.88 -18.88
N ILE A 460 -15.30 -7.84 -19.83
CA ILE A 460 -15.89 -6.57 -20.28
C ILE A 460 -16.95 -6.10 -19.25
N PRO A 461 -16.91 -4.84 -18.78
CA PRO A 461 -17.81 -4.34 -17.75
C PRO A 461 -19.29 -4.38 -18.13
N HIS A 462 -20.17 -4.86 -17.24
CA HIS A 462 -21.62 -4.83 -17.44
C HIS A 462 -22.25 -3.50 -16.98
N LEU A 463 -22.91 -2.77 -17.88
CA LEU A 463 -23.53 -1.45 -17.61
C LEU A 463 -24.41 -1.39 -16.35
N HIS A 464 -25.11 -2.48 -16.03
CA HIS A 464 -26.00 -2.53 -14.86
C HIS A 464 -25.33 -2.91 -13.54
N THR A 465 -24.08 -3.38 -13.58
CA THR A 465 -23.34 -3.79 -12.38
C THR A 465 -22.29 -2.76 -11.95
N VAL A 466 -21.79 -1.94 -12.89
CA VAL A 466 -20.78 -0.92 -12.58
C VAL A 466 -21.36 0.14 -11.64
N ASP A 467 -20.63 0.44 -10.56
CA ASP A 467 -21.00 1.54 -9.67
C ASP A 467 -20.86 2.88 -10.41
N VAL A 468 -21.82 3.79 -10.18
CA VAL A 468 -21.93 5.08 -10.87
C VAL A 468 -20.63 5.90 -10.89
N LYS A 469 -19.77 5.74 -9.87
CA LYS A 469 -18.50 6.46 -9.76
C LYS A 469 -17.45 5.98 -10.78
N TRP A 470 -17.59 4.76 -11.26
CA TRP A 470 -16.69 4.11 -12.21
C TRP A 470 -17.23 4.06 -13.64
N CYS A 471 -18.48 4.51 -13.87
CA CYS A 471 -19.08 4.56 -15.20
C CYS A 471 -18.30 5.41 -16.21
N GLY A 472 -17.42 6.32 -15.75
CA GLY A 472 -16.53 7.09 -16.62
C GLY A 472 -15.60 6.25 -17.49
N ILE A 473 -15.40 4.96 -17.16
CA ILE A 473 -14.64 4.00 -17.96
C ILE A 473 -15.43 3.58 -19.23
N LEU A 474 -16.76 3.45 -19.11
CA LEU A 474 -17.58 2.78 -20.11
C LEU A 474 -17.59 3.52 -21.45
N ASP A 475 -17.82 4.83 -21.45
CA ASP A 475 -17.98 5.60 -22.69
C ASP A 475 -16.74 5.51 -23.58
N LEU A 476 -15.54 5.71 -23.02
CA LEU A 476 -14.31 5.68 -23.81
C LEU A 476 -13.86 4.26 -24.15
N LEU A 477 -14.07 3.30 -23.24
CA LEU A 477 -13.80 1.89 -23.54
C LEU A 477 -14.65 1.40 -24.71
N LEU A 478 -15.97 1.61 -24.64
CA LEU A 478 -16.91 1.12 -25.64
C LEU A 478 -16.67 1.79 -27.01
N ASN A 479 -16.51 3.12 -27.04
CA ASN A 479 -16.20 3.83 -28.29
C ASN A 479 -14.87 3.37 -28.92
N SER A 480 -13.88 3.01 -28.09
CA SER A 480 -12.60 2.49 -28.58
C SER A 480 -12.66 1.01 -28.98
N LEU A 481 -13.57 0.23 -28.41
CA LEU A 481 -13.71 -1.19 -28.67
C LEU A 481 -14.52 -1.47 -29.95
N LEU A 482 -15.56 -0.67 -30.23
CA LEU A 482 -16.40 -0.81 -31.43
C LEU A 482 -15.65 -0.96 -32.76
N PRO A 483 -14.61 -0.16 -33.08
CA PRO A 483 -13.88 -0.31 -34.35
C PRO A 483 -12.93 -1.51 -34.37
N THR A 484 -12.84 -2.29 -33.28
CA THR A 484 -11.92 -3.43 -33.15
C THR A 484 -12.60 -4.77 -33.42
N HIS A 485 -11.80 -5.80 -33.67
CA HIS A 485 -12.29 -7.16 -33.85
C HIS A 485 -12.44 -7.82 -32.48
N PHE A 486 -13.55 -7.55 -31.77
CA PHE A 486 -13.78 -8.06 -30.42
C PHE A 486 -14.97 -9.01 -30.29
N LEU A 487 -15.68 -9.31 -31.39
CA LEU A 487 -16.75 -10.30 -31.40
C LEU A 487 -16.25 -11.62 -31.97
N TYR A 488 -16.32 -12.68 -31.18
CA TYR A 488 -15.99 -14.03 -31.60
C TYR A 488 -17.16 -14.72 -32.30
N THR A 489 -16.90 -15.35 -33.45
CA THR A 489 -17.81 -16.26 -34.14
C THR A 489 -17.15 -17.61 -34.36
N GLU A 490 -17.86 -18.71 -34.12
CA GLU A 490 -17.41 -20.07 -34.42
C GLU A 490 -17.39 -20.38 -35.93
N ASN A 491 -18.02 -19.53 -36.75
CA ASN A 491 -18.08 -19.72 -38.20
C ASN A 491 -16.69 -19.72 -38.83
N ASN A 492 -16.51 -20.55 -39.85
CA ASN A 492 -15.25 -20.71 -40.60
C ASN A 492 -14.03 -21.08 -39.71
N GLY A 493 -14.24 -21.84 -38.65
CA GLY A 493 -13.16 -22.34 -37.79
C GLY A 493 -12.77 -21.41 -36.64
N GLY A 494 -13.64 -20.43 -36.30
CA GLY A 494 -13.40 -19.54 -35.17
C GLY A 494 -12.61 -18.29 -35.57
N ARG A 495 -13.21 -17.11 -35.45
CA ARG A 495 -12.51 -15.83 -35.68
C ARG A 495 -13.14 -14.68 -34.91
N TRP A 496 -12.32 -13.66 -34.65
CA TRP A 496 -12.80 -12.36 -34.15
C TRP A 496 -13.19 -11.47 -35.33
N ILE A 497 -14.34 -10.79 -35.22
CA ILE A 497 -14.93 -9.90 -36.22
C ILE A 497 -15.33 -8.57 -35.59
N GLN A 498 -15.57 -7.56 -36.42
CA GLN A 498 -16.11 -6.29 -35.98
C GLN A 498 -17.64 -6.36 -35.79
N PRO A 499 -18.24 -5.47 -34.98
CA PRO A 499 -19.70 -5.37 -34.86
C PRO A 499 -20.45 -5.18 -36.18
N GLU A 500 -19.86 -4.46 -37.14
CA GLU A 500 -20.47 -4.24 -38.46
C GLU A 500 -20.60 -5.50 -39.32
N ASP A 501 -19.77 -6.51 -39.05
CA ASP A 501 -19.81 -7.81 -39.73
C ASP A 501 -20.72 -8.83 -39.04
N ALA A 502 -21.24 -8.50 -37.85
CA ALA A 502 -22.01 -9.42 -37.02
C ALA A 502 -23.51 -9.35 -37.33
N VAL A 503 -24.16 -10.52 -37.38
CA VAL A 503 -25.62 -10.64 -37.42
C VAL A 503 -26.08 -11.19 -36.08
N PHE A 504 -26.85 -10.40 -35.33
CA PHE A 504 -27.41 -10.80 -34.04
C PHE A 504 -28.82 -11.36 -34.25
N GLU A 505 -29.02 -12.64 -33.96
CA GLU A 505 -30.35 -13.15 -33.67
C GLU A 505 -30.70 -12.74 -32.23
N CYS A 506 -31.85 -12.08 -32.03
CA CYS A 506 -32.30 -11.65 -30.71
C CYS A 506 -32.42 -12.89 -29.80
N PRO A 507 -31.57 -13.05 -28.76
CA PRO A 507 -31.62 -14.24 -27.95
C PRO A 507 -32.74 -14.07 -26.91
N ASP A 508 -33.70 -15.00 -26.87
CA ASP A 508 -34.80 -14.95 -25.90
C ASP A 508 -34.33 -15.20 -24.44
N THR A 509 -33.13 -15.76 -24.21
CA THR A 509 -32.41 -15.83 -22.91
C THR A 509 -30.98 -16.36 -23.09
N GLY A 510 -29.97 -15.82 -22.38
CA GLY A 510 -28.59 -16.37 -22.35
C GLY A 510 -27.47 -15.34 -22.17
N THR A 511 -26.21 -15.82 -22.10
CA THR A 511 -24.96 -15.05 -21.89
C THR A 511 -24.75 -13.91 -22.91
N TYR A 512 -25.32 -14.04 -24.11
CA TYR A 512 -25.20 -13.06 -25.19
C TYR A 512 -26.25 -11.95 -25.17
N VAL A 513 -27.29 -12.03 -24.34
CA VAL A 513 -28.33 -10.99 -24.24
C VAL A 513 -27.76 -9.68 -23.72
N TRP A 514 -26.83 -9.74 -22.77
CA TRP A 514 -26.16 -8.54 -22.28
C TRP A 514 -25.22 -7.93 -23.34
N LEU A 515 -24.45 -8.75 -24.06
CA LEU A 515 -23.57 -8.28 -25.14
C LEU A 515 -24.42 -7.62 -26.25
N TYR A 516 -25.57 -8.21 -26.58
CA TYR A 516 -26.57 -7.60 -27.46
C TYR A 516 -27.07 -6.25 -26.89
N ASN A 517 -27.46 -6.18 -25.61
CA ASN A 517 -27.91 -4.92 -25.00
C ASN A 517 -26.82 -3.84 -24.95
N VAL A 518 -25.56 -4.21 -24.76
CA VAL A 518 -24.43 -3.27 -24.83
C VAL A 518 -24.23 -2.79 -26.25
N ILE A 519 -24.20 -3.70 -27.22
CA ILE A 519 -24.04 -3.35 -28.63
C ILE A 519 -25.23 -2.49 -29.11
N MET A 520 -26.46 -2.81 -28.71
CA MET A 520 -27.68 -2.05 -29.04
C MET A 520 -27.86 -0.76 -28.23
N TYR A 521 -27.16 -0.59 -27.11
CA TYR A 521 -27.08 0.70 -26.41
C TYR A 521 -26.12 1.66 -27.10
N ILE A 522 -25.14 1.11 -27.82
CA ILE A 522 -24.05 1.85 -28.47
C ILE A 522 -24.38 2.19 -29.94
N ILE A 523 -25.05 1.28 -30.67
CA ILE A 523 -25.63 1.50 -32.02
C ILE A 523 -26.89 2.36 -31.89
#